data_AF-A0A655ATX1-F1
#
_entry.id   AF-A0A655ATX1-F1
#
_cell.length_a   1.000
_cell.length_b   1.000
_cell.length_c   1.000
_cell.angle_alpha   90.00
_cell.angle_beta   90.00
_cell.angle_gamma   90.00
#
_symmetry.space_group_name_H-M   'P 1'
#
loop_
_entity.id
_entity.type
_entity.pdbx_description
1 polymer ?
#
loop_
_entity_poly.entity_id
_entity_poly.type
_entity_poly.pdbx_seq_one_letter_code
_entity_poly.pdbx_strand_id
1 'polypeptide(L)'
;MHWVAPPEAVWACRSLAATHYASGGWSVGAVALVAGWAARNLPADTTIAAVFPDGPQRYFDTIYNDAYCNEHELLGGQPPTEPDEIASPLDAVVTRWTRSTTVIDPTQVVS
;
A
#
# COMPACT_ATOMS: atom_id res chain seq x y z
N MET A 1 -4.33 -11.29 1.99
CA MET A 1 -4.42 -10.00 2.72
C MET A 1 -3.06 -9.32 2.67
N HIS A 2 -3.03 -8.02 2.41
CA HIS A 2 -1.81 -7.21 2.52
C HIS A 2 -2.09 -6.02 3.44
N TRP A 3 -1.14 -5.71 4.31
CA TRP A 3 -1.11 -4.49 5.11
C TRP A 3 0.08 -3.67 4.63
N VAL A 4 -0.15 -2.41 4.31
CA VAL A 4 0.87 -1.49 3.79
C VAL A 4 1.01 -0.35 4.77
N ALA A 5 2.22 -0.03 5.19
CA ALA A 5 2.45 1.04 6.14
C ALA A 5 2.32 2.42 5.47
N PRO A 6 2.00 3.47 6.25
CA PRO A 6 1.78 4.81 5.71
C PRO A 6 2.94 5.34 4.83
N PRO A 7 4.24 5.23 5.21
CA PRO A 7 5.32 5.71 4.36
C PRO A 7 5.39 5.00 3.00
N GLU A 8 5.09 3.70 2.97
CA GLU A 8 5.14 2.90 1.75
C GLU A 8 3.99 3.23 0.80
N ALA A 9 2.80 3.46 1.35
CA ALA A 9 1.66 3.96 0.59
C ALA A 9 1.93 5.36 0.02
N VAL A 10 2.51 6.27 0.80
CA VAL A 10 2.87 7.63 0.35
C VAL A 10 3.90 7.57 -0.76
N TRP A 11 4.96 6.78 -0.61
CA TRP A 11 5.97 6.60 -1.65
C TRP A 11 5.35 6.09 -2.96
N ALA A 12 4.50 5.06 -2.88
CA ALA A 12 3.89 4.47 -4.07
C ALA A 12 2.92 5.45 -4.76
N CYS A 13 2.14 6.20 -3.98
CA CYS A 13 1.21 7.19 -4.51
C CYS A 13 1.95 8.33 -5.24
N ARG A 14 3.02 8.87 -4.62
CA ARG A 14 3.85 9.91 -5.23
C ARG A 14 4.61 9.40 -6.46
N SER A 15 5.12 8.17 -6.42
CA SER A 15 5.81 7.55 -7.55
C SER A 15 4.87 7.36 -8.74
N LEU A 16 3.65 6.86 -8.50
CA LEU A 16 2.62 6.71 -9.53
C LEU A 16 2.25 8.05 -10.17
N ALA A 17 2.07 9.09 -9.35
CA ALA A 17 1.78 10.45 -9.83
C ALA A 17 2.91 11.01 -10.69
N ALA A 18 4.17 10.82 -10.28
CA ALA A 18 5.34 11.33 -10.98
C ALA A 18 5.65 10.61 -12.30
N THR A 19 5.34 9.31 -12.40
CA THR A 19 5.75 8.47 -13.54
C THR A 19 4.62 8.15 -14.52
N HIS A 20 3.37 8.15 -14.05
CA HIS A 20 2.22 7.72 -14.82
C HIS A 20 1.05 8.71 -14.80
N TYR A 21 1.20 9.87 -14.15
CA TYR A 21 0.16 10.91 -14.01
C TYR A 21 -1.16 10.42 -13.38
N ALA A 22 -1.16 9.21 -12.82
CA ALA A 22 -2.25 8.67 -12.01
C ALA A 22 -1.98 8.99 -10.55
N SER A 23 -2.99 9.51 -9.85
CA SER A 23 -2.88 9.99 -8.48
C SER A 23 -4.17 9.74 -7.71
N GLY A 24 -4.10 9.80 -6.39
CA GLY A 24 -5.24 9.63 -5.50
C GLY A 24 -4.81 9.66 -4.04
N GLY A 25 -5.59 9.01 -3.17
CA GLY A 25 -5.31 8.93 -1.75
C GLY A 25 -4.32 7.85 -1.33
N TRP A 26 -4.25 7.63 -0.02
CA TRP A 26 -3.44 6.58 0.62
C TRP A 26 -3.74 5.17 0.05
N SER A 27 -5.02 4.88 -0.21
CA SER A 27 -5.45 3.60 -0.76
C SER A 27 -4.90 3.34 -2.16
N VAL A 28 -4.78 4.38 -2.99
CA VAL A 28 -4.17 4.29 -4.33
C VAL A 28 -2.71 3.84 -4.22
N GLY A 29 -1.95 4.43 -3.30
CA GLY A 29 -0.58 4.02 -3.03
C GLY A 29 -0.47 2.56 -2.59
N ALA A 30 -1.29 2.14 -1.64
CA ALA A 30 -1.29 0.75 -1.15
C ALA A 30 -1.65 -0.26 -2.26
N VAL A 31 -2.68 0.03 -3.07
CA VAL A 31 -3.08 -0.81 -4.20
C VAL A 31 -2.00 -0.84 -5.28
N ALA A 32 -1.41 0.31 -5.61
CA ALA A 32 -0.35 0.39 -6.62
C ALA A 32 0.89 -0.43 -6.22
N LEU A 33 1.30 -0.38 -4.94
CA LEU A 33 2.40 -1.18 -4.42
C LEU A 33 2.13 -2.68 -4.57
N VAL A 34 0.96 -3.14 -4.12
CA VAL A 34 0.57 -4.56 -4.18
C VAL A 34 0.35 -5.04 -5.61
N ALA A 35 -0.29 -4.24 -6.46
CA ALA A 35 -0.50 -4.58 -7.86
C ALA A 35 0.83 -4.68 -8.63
N GLY A 36 1.76 -3.75 -8.40
CA GLY A 36 3.09 -3.80 -9.00
C GLY A 36 3.89 -5.02 -8.54
N TRP A 37 3.76 -5.42 -7.28
CA TRP A 37 4.35 -6.67 -6.77
C TRP A 37 3.72 -7.92 -7.39
N ALA A 38 2.39 -7.98 -7.45
CA ALA A 38 1.68 -9.09 -8.05
C ALA A 38 2.05 -9.24 -9.54
N ALA A 39 2.21 -8.14 -10.27
CA ALA A 39 2.59 -8.17 -11.69
C ALA A 39 3.99 -8.75 -11.93
N ARG A 40 4.90 -8.63 -10.95
CA ARG A 40 6.25 -9.21 -11.02
C ARG A 40 6.30 -10.66 -10.57
N ASN A 41 5.39 -11.07 -9.69
CA ASN A 41 5.46 -12.36 -8.98
C ASN A 41 4.43 -13.40 -9.42
N LEU A 42 3.39 -13.01 -10.18
CA LEU A 42 2.40 -13.94 -10.75
C LEU A 42 2.79 -14.37 -12.17
N PRO A 43 2.24 -15.49 -12.68
CA PRO A 43 2.46 -15.93 -14.06
C PRO A 43 2.22 -14.82 -15.08
N ALA A 44 3.02 -14.79 -16.15
CA ALA A 44 3.04 -13.70 -17.13
C ALA A 44 1.71 -13.49 -17.89
N ASP A 45 0.83 -14.50 -17.90
CA ASP A 45 -0.52 -14.45 -18.48
C ASP A 45 -1.58 -13.94 -17.48
N THR A 46 -1.20 -13.64 -16.24
CA THR A 46 -2.10 -13.09 -15.23
C THR A 46 -2.39 -11.62 -15.49
N THR A 47 -3.65 -11.28 -15.72
CA THR A 47 -4.11 -9.88 -15.79
C THR A 47 -4.47 -9.38 -14.39
N ILE A 48 -3.88 -8.24 -13.98
CA ILE A 48 -4.15 -7.61 -12.69
C ILE A 48 -4.94 -6.33 -12.91
N ALA A 49 -6.11 -6.24 -12.29
CA ALA A 49 -6.91 -5.03 -12.27
C ALA A 49 -6.71 -4.29 -10.93
N ALA A 50 -6.29 -3.03 -10.99
CA ALA A 50 -6.18 -2.13 -9.85
C ALA A 50 -7.26 -1.05 -9.92
N VAL A 51 -7.90 -0.74 -8.79
CA VAL A 51 -8.99 0.25 -8.71
C VAL A 51 -8.52 1.45 -7.88
N PHE A 52 -8.61 2.64 -8.46
CA PHE A 52 -8.27 3.91 -7.82
C PHE A 52 -9.53 4.74 -7.63
N PRO A 53 -10.09 4.81 -6.40
CA PRO A 53 -11.43 5.32 -6.17
C PRO A 53 -11.52 6.85 -6.14
N ASP A 54 -10.40 7.55 -6.01
CA ASP A 54 -10.37 8.99 -5.79
C ASP A 54 -9.18 9.68 -6.48
N GLY A 55 -9.31 11.00 -6.64
CA GLY A 55 -8.24 11.88 -7.12
C GLY A 55 -7.49 12.58 -5.97
N PRO A 56 -6.40 13.30 -6.28
CA PRO A 56 -5.48 13.84 -5.28
C PRO A 56 -6.03 15.07 -4.54
N GLN A 57 -7.17 15.63 -4.95
CA GLN A 57 -7.66 16.93 -4.48
C GLN A 57 -7.83 16.99 -2.95
N ARG A 58 -8.22 15.87 -2.33
CA ARG A 58 -8.38 15.77 -0.87
C ARG A 58 -7.08 15.52 -0.11
N TYR A 59 -6.01 15.17 -0.84
CA TYR A 59 -4.75 14.70 -0.28
C TYR A 59 -3.58 15.65 -0.56
N PHE A 60 -3.82 16.71 -1.34
CA PHE A 60 -2.81 17.68 -1.74
C PHE A 60 -2.03 18.25 -0.54
N ASP A 61 -2.74 18.69 0.49
CA ASP A 61 -2.13 19.26 1.71
C ASP A 61 -1.59 18.20 2.69
N THR A 62 -1.66 16.91 2.34
CA THR A 62 -1.16 15.79 3.17
C THR A 62 -0.05 15.01 2.46
N ILE A 63 -0.36 13.90 1.81
CA ILE A 63 0.63 12.96 1.24
C ILE A 63 1.45 13.54 0.08
N TYR A 64 1.00 14.64 -0.50
CA TYR A 64 1.73 15.38 -1.54
C TYR A 64 2.43 16.64 -1.01
N ASN A 65 2.25 16.96 0.27
CA ASN A 65 2.92 18.07 0.94
C ASN A 65 4.16 17.57 1.69
N ASP A 66 5.34 18.05 1.29
CA ASP A 66 6.60 17.63 1.90
C ASP A 66 6.73 18.03 3.37
N ALA A 67 6.17 19.17 3.79
CA ALA A 67 6.20 19.59 5.20
C ALA A 67 5.39 18.63 6.06
N TYR A 68 4.16 18.31 5.64
CA TYR A 68 3.31 17.30 6.29
C TYR A 68 4.01 15.94 6.33
N CYS A 69 4.59 15.51 5.22
CA CYS A 69 5.26 14.21 5.16
C CYS A 69 6.49 14.13 6.06
N ASN A 70 7.26 15.21 6.18
CA ASN A 70 8.41 15.25 7.09
C ASN A 70 7.97 15.25 8.56
N GLU A 71 6.93 16.01 8.91
CA GLU A 71 6.36 16.04 10.28
C GLU A 71 5.88 14.65 10.73
N HIS A 72 5.33 13.87 9.81
CA HIS A 72 4.77 12.54 10.07
C HIS A 72 5.70 11.38 9.68
N GLU A 73 6.99 11.66 9.39
CA GLU A 73 8.00 10.64 9.04
C GLU A 73 7.61 9.75 7.85
N LEU A 74 6.88 10.30 6.88
CA LEU A 74 6.33 9.57 5.72
C LEU A 74 7.33 9.46 4.56
N LEU A 75 8.44 10.20 4.60
CA LEU A 75 9.46 10.20 3.54
C LEU A 75 10.58 9.18 3.81
N GLY A 76 10.21 7.97 4.22
CA GLY A 76 11.12 6.87 4.59
C GLY A 76 11.88 6.22 3.43
N GLY A 77 11.77 6.75 2.21
CA GLY A 77 12.45 6.22 1.02
C GLY A 77 11.68 5.11 0.31
N GLN A 78 12.40 4.35 -0.53
CA GLN A 78 11.80 3.29 -1.34
C GLN A 78 11.34 2.11 -0.44
N PRO A 79 10.08 1.64 -0.58
CA PRO A 79 9.58 0.45 0.10
C PRO A 79 10.42 -0.80 -0.20
N PRO A 80 10.39 -1.82 0.67
CA PRO A 80 10.94 -3.12 0.34
C PRO A 80 10.30 -3.66 -0.95
N THR A 81 11.06 -4.46 -1.71
CA THR A 81 10.58 -5.02 -2.99
C THR A 81 9.58 -6.17 -2.82
N GLU A 82 9.62 -6.79 -1.64
CA GLU A 82 8.79 -7.93 -1.23
C GLU A 82 8.11 -7.62 0.12
N PRO A 83 6.86 -8.09 0.33
CA PRO A 83 6.23 -8.02 1.64
C PRO A 83 6.83 -9.06 2.60
N ASP A 84 6.81 -8.77 3.90
CA ASP A 84 6.96 -9.83 4.89
C ASP A 84 5.78 -10.81 4.83
N GLU A 85 5.98 -12.03 5.31
CA GLU A 85 4.92 -13.04 5.39
C GLU A 85 4.64 -13.44 6.84
N ILE A 86 3.37 -13.41 7.24
CA ILE A 86 2.87 -13.96 8.50
C ILE A 86 1.81 -15.03 8.23
N ALA A 87 1.83 -16.11 9.02
CA ALA A 87 0.96 -17.25 8.82
C ALA A 87 -0.51 -16.89 9.10
N SER A 88 -0.75 -16.08 10.13
CA SER A 88 -2.06 -15.58 10.53
C SER A 88 -2.05 -14.06 10.72
N PRO A 89 -3.13 -13.35 10.36
CA PRO A 89 -3.34 -11.95 10.73
C PRO A 89 -3.19 -11.64 12.23
N LEU A 90 -3.28 -12.65 13.11
CA LEU A 90 -3.19 -12.49 14.57
C LEU A 90 -1.78 -12.70 15.13
N ASP A 91 -0.81 -13.10 14.31
CA ASP A 91 0.51 -13.49 14.80
C ASP A 91 1.39 -12.30 15.20
N ALA A 92 1.14 -11.12 14.63
CA ALA A 92 1.99 -9.95 14.86
C ALA A 92 1.23 -8.63 14.64
N VAL A 93 1.69 -7.59 15.32
CA VAL A 93 1.36 -6.20 14.97
C VAL A 93 2.21 -5.82 13.76
N VAL A 94 1.56 -5.59 12.62
CA VAL A 94 2.23 -5.22 11.38
C VAL A 94 2.62 -3.73 11.40
N THR A 95 3.90 -3.45 11.14
CA THR A 95 4.46 -2.07 11.13
C THR A 95 5.04 -1.65 9.77
N ARG A 96 5.16 -2.59 8.82
CA ARG A 96 5.66 -2.38 7.46
C ARG A 96 4.90 -3.27 6.48
N TRP A 97 5.19 -3.21 5.19
CA TRP A 97 4.47 -3.99 4.20
C TRP A 97 4.55 -5.50 4.49
N THR A 98 3.41 -6.11 4.77
CA THR A 98 3.29 -7.53 5.16
C THR A 98 2.08 -8.16 4.48
N ARG A 99 2.15 -9.46 4.21
CA ARG A 99 1.05 -10.24 3.65
C ARG A 99 0.76 -11.49 4.48
N SER A 100 -0.48 -11.93 4.38
CA SER A 100 -0.93 -13.24 4.83
C SER A 100 -1.89 -13.82 3.82
N THR A 101 -1.77 -15.11 3.54
CA THR A 101 -2.72 -15.86 2.70
C THR A 101 -3.92 -16.34 3.51
N THR A 102 -3.85 -16.31 4.84
CA THR A 102 -4.94 -16.66 5.74
C THR A 102 -5.90 -15.48 5.88
N VAL A 103 -7.17 -15.71 5.60
CA VAL A 103 -8.24 -14.74 5.82
C VAL A 103 -9.10 -15.25 6.96
N ILE A 104 -9.25 -14.44 8.00
CA ILE A 104 -10.11 -14.75 9.15
C ILE A 104 -11.42 -14.00 8.98
N ASP A 105 -12.54 -14.68 9.19
CA ASP A 105 -13.85 -14.05 9.26
C ASP A 105 -13.90 -13.12 10.49
N PRO A 106 -13.99 -11.79 10.32
CA PRO A 106 -13.95 -10.85 11.44
C PRO A 106 -15.15 -11.02 12.39
N THR A 107 -16.24 -11.66 11.96
CA THR A 107 -17.39 -11.95 12.81
C THR A 107 -17.18 -13.14 13.76
N GLN A 108 -16.13 -13.93 13.53
CA GLN A 108 -15.79 -15.10 14.35
C GLN A 108 -14.65 -14.85 15.36
N VAL A 109 -14.06 -13.65 15.37
CA VAL A 109 -12.89 -13.31 16.22
C VAL A 109 -13.30 -12.64 17.54
N VAL A 110 -14.57 -12.29 17.71
CA VAL A 110 -15.07 -11.67 18.95
C VAL A 110 -15.56 -12.77 19.89
N SER A 111 -14.77 -13.12 20.90
CA SER A 111 -15.21 -13.85 22.09
C SER A 111 -14.91 -13.05 23.36
#